data_AF-A0A438FIX5-F1
#
_entry.id   AF-A0A438FIX5-F1
#
_cell.length_a   1.000
_cell.length_b   1.000
_cell.length_c   1.000
_cell.angle_alpha   90.00
_cell.angle_beta   90.00
_cell.angle_gamma   90.00
#
_symmetry.space_group_name_H-M   'P 1'
#
loop_
_entity.id
_entity.type
_entity.pdbx_description
1 polymer ?
#
loop_
_entity_poly.entity_id
_entity_poly.type
_entity_poly.pdbx_seq_one_letter_code
_entity_poly.pdbx_strand_id
1 'polypeptide(L)'
;MNQTTINDAYKKKARERACMLITKWMYEAAIPFNAVTYLSFQPMIEAISQYGVGMKGPTLHEGTMFMQSIDASSMIKTGEKMFELLDKWVEQVGEENVIQVSGPLVCVLRLVDGGKKALMGYIYEAMNRAKDTIVRSFNGNEEKYKEIFNIIDKRWEIQLHRPLHAAGYFLNLKFFYDKPEIERDAEIMSDLYKCILRLTRDPVKQEKVMVEVNLYTTA
;
A
#
# COMPACT_ATOMS: atom_id res chain seq x y z
N MET A 1 26.42 -26.59 40.21
CA MET A 1 25.94 -27.22 38.96
C MET A 1 24.44 -26.96 38.91
N ASN A 2 23.98 -25.97 38.15
CA ASN A 2 22.57 -25.55 38.18
C ASN A 2 21.72 -26.48 37.31
N GLN A 3 20.92 -27.31 37.96
CA GLN A 3 20.01 -28.26 37.33
C GLN A 3 18.91 -27.47 36.60
N THR A 4 18.93 -27.48 35.27
CA THR A 4 17.88 -26.85 34.45
C THR A 4 16.62 -27.71 34.56
N THR A 5 15.51 -27.15 35.04
CA THR A 5 14.29 -27.94 35.19
C THR A 5 13.69 -28.29 33.82
N ILE A 6 13.01 -29.44 33.71
CA ILE A 6 12.36 -29.91 32.47
C ILE A 6 11.44 -28.83 31.85
N ASN A 7 10.84 -27.99 32.70
CA ASN A 7 10.01 -26.86 32.30
C ASN A 7 10.80 -25.76 31.57
N ASP A 8 12.03 -25.48 32.01
CA ASP A 8 12.90 -24.48 31.38
C ASP A 8 13.38 -24.96 30.00
N ALA A 9 13.72 -26.24 29.88
CA ALA A 9 14.10 -26.85 28.61
C ALA A 9 12.94 -26.85 27.61
N TYR A 10 11.72 -27.14 28.07
CA TYR A 10 10.51 -27.06 27.26
C TYR A 10 10.22 -25.63 26.79
N LYS A 11 10.24 -24.65 27.69
CA LYS A 11 10.05 -23.23 27.36
C LYS A 11 11.11 -22.72 26.38
N LYS A 12 12.36 -23.14 26.55
CA LYS A 12 13.46 -22.80 25.63
C LYS A 12 13.19 -23.33 24.22
N LYS A 13 12.81 -24.61 24.09
CA LYS A 13 12.50 -25.23 22.79
C LYS A 13 11.28 -24.60 22.12
N ALA A 14 10.25 -24.26 22.89
CA ALA A 14 9.07 -23.55 22.39
C ALA A 14 9.42 -22.15 21.89
N ARG A 15 10.26 -21.41 22.62
CA ARG A 15 10.78 -20.10 22.22
C ARG A 15 11.59 -20.18 20.94
N GLU A 16 12.52 -21.12 20.83
CA GLU A 16 13.34 -21.33 19.63
C GLU A 16 12.47 -21.58 18.39
N ARG A 17 11.44 -22.42 18.52
CA ARG A 17 10.48 -22.67 17.44
C ARG A 17 9.70 -21.42 17.05
N ALA A 18 9.20 -20.66 18.02
CA ALA A 18 8.48 -19.41 17.77
C ALA A 18 9.36 -18.37 17.05
N CYS A 19 10.58 -18.14 17.56
CA CYS A 19 11.53 -17.23 16.94
C CYS A 19 11.86 -17.64 15.49
N MET A 20 12.11 -18.93 15.24
CA MET A 20 12.36 -19.43 13.88
C MET A 20 11.20 -19.14 12.92
N LEU A 21 9.95 -19.35 13.35
CA LEU A 21 8.78 -19.07 12.52
C LEU A 21 8.59 -17.58 12.26
N ILE A 22 8.81 -16.74 13.27
CA ILE A 22 8.78 -15.27 13.12
C ILE A 22 9.86 -14.82 12.13
N THR A 23 11.11 -15.25 12.30
CA THR A 23 12.21 -14.90 11.39
C THR A 23 11.95 -15.36 9.96
N LYS A 24 11.40 -16.56 9.78
CA LYS A 24 11.01 -17.08 8.46
C LYS A 24 9.92 -16.22 7.82
N TRP A 25 8.86 -15.90 8.56
CA TRP A 25 7.78 -15.03 8.08
C TRP A 25 8.31 -13.63 7.72
N MET A 26 9.19 -13.05 8.54
CA MET A 26 9.82 -11.76 8.24
C MET A 26 10.64 -11.82 6.96
N TYR A 27 11.40 -12.89 6.73
CA TYR A 27 12.15 -13.08 5.49
C TYR A 27 11.23 -13.20 4.26
N GLU A 28 10.18 -14.02 4.34
CA GLU A 28 9.20 -14.22 3.26
C GLU A 28 8.42 -12.93 2.93
N ALA A 29 8.08 -12.14 3.95
CA ALA A 29 7.39 -10.86 3.82
C ALA A 29 8.32 -9.67 3.54
N ALA A 30 9.64 -9.90 3.43
CA ALA A 30 10.67 -8.87 3.26
C ALA A 30 10.63 -7.76 4.35
N ILE A 31 10.31 -8.13 5.59
CA ILE A 31 10.27 -7.22 6.74
C ILE A 31 11.69 -7.05 7.30
N PRO A 32 12.19 -5.80 7.45
CA PRO A 32 13.48 -5.54 8.10
C PRO A 32 13.56 -6.15 9.50
N PHE A 33 14.65 -6.86 9.82
CA PHE A 33 14.80 -7.54 11.11
C PHE A 33 14.76 -6.61 12.33
N ASN A 34 15.08 -5.32 12.16
CA ASN A 34 14.94 -4.32 13.22
C ASN A 34 13.48 -4.00 13.57
N ALA A 35 12.47 -4.48 12.82
CA ALA A 35 11.07 -4.29 13.18
C ALA A 35 10.69 -4.89 14.54
N VAL A 36 11.44 -5.89 15.02
CA VAL A 36 11.24 -6.46 16.37
C VAL A 36 11.56 -5.47 17.50
N THR A 37 12.25 -4.36 17.19
CA THR A 37 12.56 -3.31 18.17
C THR A 37 11.45 -2.27 18.28
N TYR A 38 10.39 -2.38 17.48
CA TYR A 38 9.25 -1.46 17.57
C TYR A 38 8.46 -1.73 18.84
N LEU A 39 8.01 -0.65 19.50
CA LEU A 39 7.27 -0.72 20.76
C LEU A 39 5.99 -1.56 20.67
N SER A 40 5.43 -1.72 19.47
CA SER A 40 4.24 -2.54 19.20
C SER A 40 4.52 -4.04 19.10
N PHE A 41 5.78 -4.45 18.93
CA PHE A 41 6.12 -5.86 18.72
C PHE A 41 5.83 -6.71 19.97
N GLN A 42 6.27 -6.27 21.14
CA GLN A 42 6.06 -7.00 22.38
C GLN A 42 4.57 -7.12 22.77
N PRO A 43 3.76 -6.04 22.73
CA PRO A 43 2.31 -6.12 22.93
C PRO A 43 1.60 -7.08 21.96
N MET A 44 2.04 -7.15 20.70
CA MET A 44 1.48 -8.09 19.72
C MET A 44 1.73 -9.55 20.16
N ILE A 45 2.96 -9.87 20.57
CA ILE A 45 3.30 -11.23 21.04
C ILE A 45 2.50 -11.59 22.29
N GLU A 46 2.32 -10.65 23.22
CA GLU A 46 1.53 -10.85 24.44
C GLU A 46 0.06 -11.10 24.12
N ALA A 47 -0.54 -10.34 23.22
CA ALA A 47 -1.92 -10.54 22.79
C ALA A 47 -2.13 -11.90 22.12
N ILE A 48 -1.21 -12.31 21.24
CA ILE A 48 -1.22 -13.65 20.62
C ILE A 48 -1.09 -14.74 21.71
N SER A 49 -0.19 -14.53 22.67
CA SER A 49 0.02 -15.47 23.77
C SER A 49 -1.21 -15.61 24.68
N GLN A 50 -1.95 -14.52 24.91
CA GLN A 50 -3.17 -14.53 25.73
C GLN A 50 -4.30 -15.30 25.05
N TYR A 51 -4.39 -15.24 23.72
CA TYR A 51 -5.36 -16.06 22.97
C TYR A 51 -5.04 -17.56 23.08
N GLY A 52 -3.76 -17.92 22.90
CA GLY A 52 -3.30 -19.31 23.01
C GLY A 52 -3.33 -20.10 21.69
N VAL A 53 -3.21 -21.42 21.79
CA VAL A 53 -3.09 -22.33 20.63
C VAL A 53 -4.40 -22.38 19.86
N GLY A 54 -4.33 -22.25 18.53
CA GLY A 54 -5.50 -22.31 17.64
C GLY A 54 -5.94 -20.96 17.08
N MET A 55 -5.29 -19.86 17.50
CA MET A 55 -5.47 -18.55 16.86
C MET A 55 -5.20 -18.68 15.35
N LYS A 56 -6.18 -18.27 14.54
CA LYS A 56 -5.95 -18.02 13.12
C LYS A 56 -5.42 -16.60 12.99
N GLY A 57 -4.42 -16.41 12.13
CA GLY A 57 -3.97 -15.07 11.79
C GLY A 57 -5.13 -14.24 11.23
N PRO A 58 -5.06 -12.90 11.32
CA PRO A 58 -6.10 -12.03 10.78
C PRO A 58 -6.29 -12.30 9.28
N THR A 59 -7.54 -12.31 8.85
CA THR A 59 -7.90 -12.37 7.44
C THR A 59 -7.49 -11.08 6.73
N LEU A 60 -7.41 -11.10 5.39
CA LEU A 60 -7.11 -9.91 4.61
C LEU A 60 -8.08 -8.77 4.92
N HIS A 61 -9.38 -9.06 5.08
CA HIS A 61 -10.40 -8.08 5.47
C HIS A 61 -10.15 -7.47 6.85
N GLU A 62 -9.73 -8.28 7.83
CA GLU A 62 -9.37 -7.79 9.17
C GLU A 62 -8.06 -6.98 9.16
N GLY A 63 -7.11 -7.34 8.30
CA GLY A 63 -5.85 -6.61 8.11
C GLY A 63 -6.02 -5.28 7.37
N THR A 64 -6.89 -5.22 6.35
CA THR A 64 -7.15 -3.99 5.58
C THR A 64 -8.05 -3.00 6.30
N MET A 65 -8.94 -3.46 7.21
CA MET A 65 -9.63 -2.57 8.16
C MET A 65 -8.65 -1.75 9.02
N PHE A 66 -7.44 -2.25 9.27
CA PHE A 66 -6.41 -1.57 10.06
C PHE A 66 -5.68 -0.44 9.29
N MET A 67 -5.79 -0.40 7.95
CA MET A 67 -5.11 0.59 7.10
C MET A 67 -6.01 1.75 6.63
N GLN A 68 -7.29 1.77 7.02
CA GLN A 68 -8.13 2.94 6.77
C GLN A 68 -7.83 4.04 7.79
N SER A 69 -6.96 4.98 7.41
CA SER A 69 -6.68 6.19 8.18
C SER A 69 -7.85 7.19 8.12
N ILE A 70 -8.91 6.88 8.87
CA ILE A 70 -9.67 7.84 9.65
C ILE A 70 -9.26 7.52 11.09
N ASP A 71 -8.89 8.50 11.93
CA ASP A 71 -8.73 8.23 13.37
C ASP A 71 -10.11 7.86 13.92
N ALA A 72 -10.36 6.56 13.87
CA ALA A 72 -11.61 5.92 14.21
C ALA A 72 -11.40 4.93 15.36
N SER A 73 -10.32 5.10 16.13
CA SER A 73 -10.05 4.33 17.35
C SER A 73 -11.23 4.37 18.33
N SER A 74 -12.01 5.45 18.31
CA SER A 74 -13.26 5.63 19.03
C SER A 74 -14.53 5.43 18.17
N MET A 75 -14.41 5.37 16.84
CA MET A 75 -15.55 5.38 15.92
C MET A 75 -15.89 4.00 15.34
N ILE A 76 -14.96 3.14 14.92
CA ILE A 76 -15.32 1.89 14.22
C ILE A 76 -15.29 0.70 15.19
N LYS A 77 -16.31 0.59 16.05
CA LYS A 77 -16.58 -0.62 16.85
C LYS A 77 -17.91 -1.30 16.50
N THR A 78 -18.70 -0.71 15.60
CA THR A 78 -20.06 -1.17 15.32
C THR A 78 -20.34 -1.11 13.82
N GLY A 79 -21.08 -2.10 13.30
CA GLY A 79 -21.48 -2.15 11.89
C GLY A 79 -22.24 -0.90 11.43
N GLU A 80 -22.96 -0.24 12.34
CA GLU A 80 -23.73 0.99 12.10
C GLU A 80 -22.86 2.14 11.55
N LYS A 81 -21.67 2.37 12.11
CA LYS A 81 -20.81 3.47 11.66
C LYS A 81 -20.09 3.18 10.35
N MET A 82 -19.85 1.90 10.04
CA MET A 82 -19.41 1.53 8.69
C MET A 82 -20.54 1.77 7.69
N PHE A 83 -21.79 1.48 8.08
CA PHE A 83 -22.96 1.76 7.26
C PHE A 83 -23.12 3.27 7.02
N GLU A 84 -23.01 4.11 8.04
CA GLU A 84 -23.06 5.58 7.90
C GLU A 84 -22.00 6.13 6.94
N LEU A 85 -20.77 5.60 6.99
CA LEU A 85 -19.70 6.03 6.08
C LEU A 85 -19.97 5.60 4.64
N LEU A 86 -20.54 4.40 4.45
CA LEU A 86 -20.94 3.91 3.14
C LEU A 86 -22.13 4.69 2.60
N ASP A 87 -23.16 4.94 3.40
CA ASP A 87 -24.34 5.74 3.03
C ASP A 87 -23.91 7.16 2.63
N LYS A 88 -23.08 7.81 3.44
CA LYS A 88 -22.55 9.14 3.10
C LYS A 88 -21.78 9.16 1.79
N TRP A 89 -21.03 8.10 1.49
CA TRP A 89 -20.30 7.98 0.22
C TRP A 89 -21.26 7.71 -0.95
N VAL A 90 -22.27 6.86 -0.76
CA VAL A 90 -23.32 6.57 -1.75
C VAL A 90 -24.13 7.84 -2.07
N GLU A 91 -24.48 8.64 -1.06
CA GLU A 91 -25.13 9.95 -1.24
C GLU A 91 -24.26 10.92 -2.05
N GLN A 92 -22.95 10.94 -1.81
CA GLN A 92 -22.01 11.81 -2.55
C GLN A 92 -21.82 11.38 -4.00
N VAL A 93 -21.88 10.08 -4.29
CA VAL A 93 -21.68 9.53 -5.64
C VAL A 93 -23.00 9.45 -6.42
N GLY A 94 -24.13 9.31 -5.74
CA GLY A 94 -25.43 8.95 -6.31
C GLY A 94 -25.57 7.43 -6.45
N GLU A 95 -26.67 6.87 -5.96
CA GLU A 95 -26.96 5.42 -5.96
C GLU A 95 -26.81 4.79 -7.35
N GLU A 96 -27.25 5.49 -8.39
CA GLU A 96 -27.23 5.04 -9.77
C GLU A 96 -25.80 4.97 -10.36
N ASN A 97 -24.85 5.70 -9.76
CA ASN A 97 -23.48 5.81 -10.22
C ASN A 97 -22.49 4.96 -9.41
N VAL A 98 -22.94 4.37 -8.29
CA VAL A 98 -22.10 3.60 -7.37
C VAL A 98 -21.28 2.55 -8.10
N ILE A 99 -21.88 1.77 -8.99
CA ILE A 99 -21.18 0.70 -9.72
C ILE A 99 -20.16 1.26 -10.71
N GLN A 100 -20.49 2.36 -11.38
CA GLN A 100 -19.62 3.00 -12.37
C GLN A 100 -18.36 3.57 -11.73
N VAL A 101 -18.47 4.06 -10.48
CA VAL A 101 -17.35 4.65 -9.73
C VAL A 101 -16.60 3.60 -8.91
N SER A 102 -17.30 2.73 -8.19
CA SER A 102 -16.66 1.74 -7.30
C SER A 102 -15.99 0.61 -8.07
N GLY A 103 -16.56 0.15 -9.19
CA GLY A 103 -16.04 -0.97 -9.96
C GLY A 103 -14.56 -0.81 -10.35
N PRO A 104 -14.19 0.31 -11.01
CA PRO A 104 -12.80 0.59 -11.36
C PRO A 104 -11.88 0.71 -10.14
N LEU A 105 -12.33 1.33 -9.06
CA LEU A 105 -11.55 1.49 -7.82
C LEU A 105 -11.31 0.17 -7.09
N VAL A 106 -12.30 -0.73 -7.08
CA VAL A 106 -12.15 -2.09 -6.54
C VAL A 106 -11.11 -2.88 -7.32
N CYS A 107 -10.99 -2.68 -8.64
CA CYS A 107 -9.92 -3.28 -9.45
C CYS A 107 -8.53 -2.78 -9.03
N VAL A 108 -8.38 -1.48 -8.71
CA VAL A 108 -7.11 -0.94 -8.18
C VAL A 108 -6.77 -1.58 -6.83
N LEU A 109 -7.74 -1.66 -5.92
CA LEU A 109 -7.54 -2.28 -4.60
C LEU A 109 -7.14 -3.75 -4.71
N ARG A 110 -7.82 -4.53 -5.56
CA ARG A 110 -7.47 -5.93 -5.81
C ARG A 110 -6.04 -6.08 -6.34
N LEU A 111 -5.57 -5.14 -7.14
CA LEU A 111 -4.19 -5.15 -7.65
C LEU A 111 -3.18 -4.88 -6.54
N VAL A 112 -3.48 -3.94 -5.64
CA VAL A 112 -2.64 -3.63 -4.46
C VAL A 112 -2.58 -4.82 -3.50
N ASP A 113 -3.71 -5.50 -3.28
CA ASP A 113 -3.83 -6.61 -2.32
C ASP A 113 -3.32 -7.97 -2.85
N GLY A 114 -3.05 -8.08 -4.16
CA GLY A 114 -2.77 -9.34 -4.85
C GLY A 114 -1.42 -10.03 -4.56
N GLY A 115 -0.58 -9.48 -3.69
CA GLY A 115 0.58 -10.15 -3.09
C GLY A 115 1.73 -10.61 -4.01
N LYS A 116 1.69 -10.36 -5.33
CA LYS A 116 2.75 -10.75 -6.28
C LYS A 116 3.54 -9.54 -6.78
N LYS A 117 4.88 -9.61 -6.58
CA LYS A 117 6.01 -8.74 -7.00
C LYS A 117 5.75 -7.47 -7.85
N ALA A 118 6.43 -6.40 -7.41
CA ALA A 118 6.73 -5.14 -8.12
C ALA A 118 5.52 -4.33 -8.61
N LEU A 119 4.55 -4.12 -7.72
CA LEU A 119 3.35 -3.32 -7.98
C LEU A 119 3.60 -1.81 -8.10
N MET A 120 4.77 -1.31 -7.68
CA MET A 120 4.96 0.14 -7.47
C MET A 120 4.60 0.99 -8.69
N GLY A 121 5.02 0.57 -9.90
CA GLY A 121 4.65 1.25 -11.14
C GLY A 121 3.30 0.87 -11.73
N TYR A 122 2.73 -0.26 -11.34
CA TYR A 122 1.43 -0.71 -11.84
C TYR A 122 0.25 -0.05 -11.12
N ILE A 123 0.44 0.38 -9.87
CA ILE A 123 -0.61 1.05 -9.09
C ILE A 123 -0.94 2.42 -9.72
N TYR A 124 0.07 3.19 -10.13
CA TYR A 124 -0.13 4.48 -10.79
C TYR A 124 -0.93 4.30 -12.09
N GLU A 125 -0.54 3.33 -12.92
CA GLU A 125 -1.28 2.98 -14.14
C GLU A 125 -2.72 2.52 -13.86
N ALA A 126 -2.90 1.67 -12.84
CA ALA A 126 -4.23 1.18 -12.49
C ALA A 126 -5.15 2.30 -12.03
N MET A 127 -4.63 3.28 -11.28
CA MET A 127 -5.38 4.47 -10.89
C MET A 127 -5.75 5.32 -12.10
N ASN A 128 -4.83 5.55 -13.03
CA ASN A 128 -5.12 6.27 -14.27
C ASN A 128 -6.22 5.59 -15.08
N ARG A 129 -6.15 4.26 -15.25
CA ARG A 129 -7.21 3.48 -15.92
C ARG A 129 -8.54 3.56 -15.19
N ALA A 130 -8.53 3.60 -13.86
CA ALA A 130 -9.74 3.72 -13.07
C ALA A 130 -10.42 5.07 -13.34
N LYS A 131 -9.66 6.17 -13.29
CA LYS A 131 -10.14 7.51 -13.65
C LYS A 131 -10.67 7.55 -15.09
N ASP A 132 -9.93 7.02 -16.06
CA ASP A 132 -10.38 6.96 -17.47
C ASP A 132 -11.70 6.21 -17.64
N THR A 133 -11.87 5.11 -16.89
CA THR A 133 -13.11 4.31 -16.93
C THR A 133 -14.28 5.09 -16.35
N ILE A 134 -14.05 5.87 -15.28
CA ILE A 134 -15.06 6.76 -14.71
C ILE A 134 -15.44 7.85 -15.71
N VAL A 135 -14.46 8.53 -16.34
CA VAL A 135 -14.72 9.55 -17.37
C VAL A 135 -15.57 8.97 -18.50
N ARG A 136 -15.23 7.78 -19.00
CA ARG A 136 -15.99 7.10 -20.06
C ARG A 136 -17.41 6.74 -19.63
N SER A 137 -17.60 6.32 -18.37
CA SER A 137 -18.93 5.97 -17.84
C SER A 137 -19.88 7.17 -17.83
N PHE A 138 -19.33 8.39 -17.72
CA PHE A 138 -20.08 9.64 -17.78
C PHE A 138 -20.00 10.36 -19.13
N ASN A 139 -19.58 9.66 -20.20
CA ASN A 139 -19.43 10.22 -21.55
C ASN A 139 -18.57 11.51 -21.59
N GLY A 140 -17.58 11.62 -20.71
CA GLY A 140 -16.72 12.80 -20.62
C GLY A 140 -17.31 14.01 -19.90
N ASN A 141 -18.52 13.92 -19.34
CA ASN A 141 -19.14 15.04 -18.62
C ASN A 141 -18.46 15.31 -17.27
N GLU A 142 -17.55 16.29 -17.26
CA GLU A 142 -16.71 16.65 -16.11
C GLU A 142 -17.51 16.98 -14.84
N GLU A 143 -18.65 17.66 -14.98
CA GLU A 143 -19.50 18.05 -13.84
C GLU A 143 -19.98 16.83 -13.03
N LYS A 144 -20.05 15.65 -13.65
CA LYS A 144 -20.47 14.41 -12.98
C LYS A 144 -19.37 13.74 -12.17
N TYR A 145 -18.11 13.89 -12.55
CA TYR A 145 -17.00 13.16 -11.92
C TYR A 145 -15.95 14.05 -11.26
N LYS A 146 -16.01 15.36 -11.42
CA LYS A 146 -15.06 16.30 -10.81
C LYS A 146 -14.97 16.15 -9.29
N GLU A 147 -16.11 16.07 -8.61
CA GLU A 147 -16.12 15.91 -7.15
C GLU A 147 -15.65 14.52 -6.73
N ILE A 148 -15.96 13.49 -7.53
CA ILE A 148 -15.43 12.13 -7.34
C ILE A 148 -13.90 12.14 -7.48
N PHE A 149 -13.36 12.85 -8.46
CA PHE A 149 -11.92 12.98 -8.68
C PHE A 149 -11.26 13.73 -7.52
N ASN A 150 -11.86 14.81 -7.01
CA ASN A 150 -11.36 15.48 -5.81
C ASN A 150 -11.24 14.51 -4.62
N ILE A 151 -12.22 13.63 -4.42
CA ILE A 151 -12.19 12.60 -3.37
C ILE A 151 -11.08 11.58 -3.63
N ILE A 152 -10.99 11.06 -4.86
CA ILE A 152 -9.97 10.08 -5.26
C ILE A 152 -8.57 10.68 -5.09
N ASP A 153 -8.33 11.89 -5.56
CA ASP A 153 -7.03 12.56 -5.53
C ASP A 153 -6.59 12.87 -4.11
N LYS A 154 -7.51 13.37 -3.29
CA LYS A 154 -7.24 13.57 -1.87
C LYS A 154 -6.87 12.26 -1.16
N ARG A 155 -7.52 11.15 -1.51
CA ARG A 155 -7.21 9.83 -0.94
C ARG A 155 -5.90 9.27 -1.50
N TRP A 156 -5.65 9.47 -2.79
CA TRP A 156 -4.43 9.11 -3.47
C TRP A 156 -3.24 9.76 -2.76
N GLU A 157 -3.22 11.08 -2.63
CA GLU A 157 -2.12 11.82 -1.98
C GLU A 157 -1.86 11.42 -0.53
N ILE A 158 -2.91 11.08 0.22
CA ILE A 158 -2.76 10.75 1.65
C ILE A 158 -2.32 9.30 1.89
N GLN A 159 -2.82 8.35 1.09
CA GLN A 159 -2.75 6.92 1.44
C GLN A 159 -1.95 6.07 0.45
N LEU A 160 -2.10 6.33 -0.86
CA LEU A 160 -1.59 5.44 -1.91
C LEU A 160 -0.41 6.04 -2.67
N HIS A 161 -0.36 7.35 -2.83
CA HIS A 161 0.70 8.04 -3.52
C HIS A 161 1.97 8.10 -2.69
N ARG A 162 3.08 7.68 -3.29
CA ARG A 162 4.42 7.88 -2.75
C ARG A 162 5.33 8.13 -3.94
N PRO A 163 6.42 8.92 -3.77
CA PRO A 163 7.37 9.14 -4.84
C PRO A 163 7.91 7.85 -5.48
N LEU A 164 8.00 6.77 -4.70
CA LEU A 164 8.46 5.47 -5.19
C LEU A 164 7.45 4.78 -6.15
N HIS A 165 6.16 5.07 -6.04
CA HIS A 165 5.14 4.60 -6.97
C HIS A 165 5.28 5.31 -8.32
N ALA A 166 5.39 6.64 -8.31
CA ALA A 166 5.61 7.45 -9.51
C ALA A 166 6.93 7.10 -10.21
N ALA A 167 8.03 7.00 -9.45
CA ALA A 167 9.31 6.54 -9.97
C ALA A 167 9.24 5.12 -10.56
N GLY A 168 8.52 4.22 -9.89
CA GLY A 168 8.28 2.86 -10.38
C GLY A 168 7.47 2.83 -11.67
N TYR A 169 6.54 3.77 -11.86
CA TYR A 169 5.74 3.89 -13.07
C TYR A 169 6.57 4.42 -14.23
N PHE A 170 7.37 5.46 -13.99
CA PHE A 170 8.32 6.01 -14.96
C PHE A 170 9.31 4.96 -15.49
N LEU A 171 9.92 4.18 -14.58
CA LEU A 171 10.92 3.16 -14.93
C LEU A 171 10.31 1.86 -15.47
N ASN A 172 8.98 1.80 -15.63
CA ASN A 172 8.31 0.61 -16.15
C ASN A 172 8.28 0.64 -17.68
N LEU A 173 9.21 -0.12 -18.29
CA LEU A 173 9.34 -0.29 -19.73
C LEU A 173 8.02 -0.66 -20.44
N LYS A 174 7.11 -1.37 -19.76
CA LYS A 174 5.81 -1.75 -20.32
C LYS A 174 4.90 -0.54 -20.61
N PHE A 175 5.08 0.56 -19.88
CA PHE A 175 4.23 1.74 -20.00
C PHE A 175 4.98 2.91 -20.60
N PHE A 176 6.24 3.10 -20.23
CA PHE A 176 7.03 4.27 -20.60
C PHE A 176 7.06 4.54 -22.11
N TYR A 177 7.39 3.52 -22.91
CA TYR A 177 7.47 3.67 -24.37
C TYR A 177 6.13 3.75 -25.08
N ASP A 178 5.08 3.18 -24.49
CA ASP A 178 3.73 3.24 -25.04
C ASP A 178 3.05 4.59 -24.74
N LYS A 179 3.56 5.36 -23.76
CA LYS A 179 2.93 6.55 -23.20
C LYS A 179 3.93 7.70 -23.06
N PRO A 180 4.20 8.47 -24.13
CA PRO A 180 5.18 9.56 -24.10
C PRO A 180 4.79 10.71 -23.15
N GLU A 181 3.54 10.77 -22.70
CA GLU A 181 3.07 11.68 -21.66
C GLU A 181 3.74 11.46 -20.29
N ILE A 182 4.23 10.25 -20.00
CA ILE A 182 4.86 9.92 -18.72
C ILE A 182 6.10 10.77 -18.46
N GLU A 183 6.95 10.97 -19.47
CA GLU A 183 8.16 11.80 -19.35
C GLU A 183 7.83 13.29 -19.19
N ARG A 184 6.71 13.74 -19.78
CA ARG A 184 6.28 15.14 -19.73
C ARG A 184 5.51 15.49 -18.45
N ASP A 185 5.14 14.50 -17.67
CA ASP A 185 4.39 14.69 -16.44
C ASP A 185 5.31 15.24 -15.33
N ALA A 186 5.01 16.48 -14.92
CA ALA A 186 5.82 17.20 -13.94
C ALA A 186 5.78 16.55 -12.54
N GLU A 187 4.67 15.92 -12.16
CA GLU A 187 4.54 15.23 -10.87
C GLU A 187 5.41 13.98 -10.87
N ILE A 188 5.29 13.15 -11.91
CA ILE A 188 6.05 11.90 -12.05
C ILE A 188 7.55 12.19 -12.05
N MET A 189 7.98 13.19 -12.84
CA MET A 189 9.39 13.58 -12.90
C MET A 189 9.88 14.11 -11.55
N SER A 190 9.14 15.02 -10.91
CA SER A 190 9.48 15.56 -9.59
C SER A 190 9.66 14.45 -8.56
N ASP A 191 8.77 13.45 -8.56
CA ASP A 191 8.81 12.34 -7.63
C ASP A 191 9.94 11.33 -7.90
N LEU A 192 10.29 11.13 -9.17
CA LEU A 192 11.50 10.41 -9.56
C LEU A 192 12.74 11.09 -8.98
N TYR A 193 12.88 12.40 -9.15
CA TYR A 193 13.99 13.17 -8.59
C TYR A 193 14.05 13.07 -7.06
N LYS A 194 12.91 13.19 -6.37
CA LYS A 194 12.84 13.00 -4.90
C LYS A 194 13.34 11.61 -4.49
N CYS A 195 13.02 10.57 -5.26
CA CYS A 195 13.53 9.22 -5.01
C CYS A 195 15.04 9.13 -5.18
N ILE A 196 15.58 9.66 -6.29
CA ILE A 196 17.02 9.64 -6.58
C ILE A 196 17.80 10.34 -5.46
N LEU A 197 17.36 11.55 -5.06
CA LEU A 197 17.98 12.31 -3.99
C LEU A 197 17.97 11.57 -2.64
N ARG A 198 16.87 10.86 -2.35
CA ARG A 198 16.70 10.14 -1.09
C ARG A 198 17.49 8.82 -1.04
N LEU A 199 17.56 8.10 -2.15
CA LEU A 199 18.21 6.79 -2.25
C LEU A 199 19.73 6.90 -2.45
N THR A 200 20.18 7.94 -3.14
CA THR A 200 21.60 8.17 -3.44
C THR A 200 22.07 9.44 -2.74
N ARG A 201 22.76 9.32 -1.58
CA ARG A 201 23.24 10.49 -0.82
C ARG A 201 24.53 11.10 -1.35
N ASP A 202 25.25 10.38 -2.20
CA ASP A 202 26.53 10.78 -2.78
C ASP A 202 26.30 11.59 -4.07
N PRO A 203 26.70 12.88 -4.12
CA PRO A 203 26.48 13.74 -5.27
C PRO A 203 27.07 13.21 -6.59
N VAL A 204 28.23 12.54 -6.53
CA VAL A 204 28.89 12.00 -7.74
C VAL A 204 28.09 10.81 -8.29
N LYS A 205 27.48 10.02 -7.40
CA LYS A 205 26.59 8.93 -7.83
C LYS A 205 25.23 9.45 -8.29
N GLN A 206 24.72 10.54 -7.71
CA GLN A 206 23.49 11.18 -8.18
C GLN A 206 23.64 11.66 -9.63
N GLU A 207 24.75 12.32 -9.95
CA GLU A 207 25.03 12.79 -11.32
C GLU A 207 25.07 11.62 -12.31
N LYS A 208 25.74 10.51 -11.96
CA LYS A 208 25.75 9.30 -12.78
C LYS A 208 24.35 8.72 -12.99
N VAL A 209 23.54 8.62 -11.93
CA VAL A 209 22.15 8.16 -12.05
C VAL A 209 21.35 9.09 -12.95
N MET A 210 21.60 10.40 -12.91
CA MET A 210 20.91 11.35 -13.78
C MET A 210 21.25 11.16 -15.25
N VAL A 211 22.52 10.90 -15.55
CA VAL A 211 22.98 10.58 -16.90
C VAL A 211 22.27 9.32 -17.41
N GLU A 212 22.18 8.27 -16.59
CA GLU A 212 21.48 7.04 -16.96
C GLU A 212 19.97 7.25 -17.17
N VAL A 213 19.33 8.12 -16.38
CA VAL A 213 17.92 8.49 -16.59
C VAL A 213 17.73 9.16 -17.95
N ASN A 214 18.61 10.08 -18.34
CA ASN A 214 18.53 10.73 -19.66
C ASN A 214 18.77 9.73 -20.80
N LEU A 215 19.65 8.75 -20.61
CA LEU A 215 19.84 7.67 -21.59
C LEU A 215 18.58 6.81 -21.70
N TYR A 216 17.95 6.48 -20.57
CA TYR A 216 16.70 5.73 -20.54
C TYR A 216 15.57 6.43 -21.30
N THR A 217 15.46 7.76 -21.20
CA THR A 217 14.39 8.49 -21.92
C THR A 217 14.66 8.69 -23.41
N THR A 218 15.92 8.59 -23.84
CA THR A 218 16.33 8.81 -25.25
C THR A 218 16.57 7.53 -26.04
N ALA A 219 16.53 6.37 -25.39
CA ALA A 219 16.72 5.04 -25.97
C ALA A 219 15.47 4.52 -26.67
#